data_AF-A0A2A3L5C4-F1
#
_entry.id   AF-A0A2A3L5C4-F1
#
_cell.length_a   1.000
_cell.length_b   1.000
_cell.length_c   1.000
_cell.angle_alpha   90.00
_cell.angle_beta   90.00
_cell.angle_gamma   90.00
#
_symmetry.space_group_name_H-M   'P 1'
#
loop_
_entity.id
_entity.type
_entity.pdbx_description
1 polymer ?
#
loop_
_entity_poly.entity_id
_entity_poly.type
_entity_poly.pdbx_seq_one_letter_code
_entity_poly.pdbx_strand_id
1 'polypeptide(L)'
;MCQRRRAKSIAVGPKPTPSALDEIMLDYLFLDASFFRMHPGSPAEPVLAPWGITTEGKPVFVGLSPATGESTDAWADFLTDLWERGPLLVVSDGAKGLIAAIEQVYPKALRQRRLIHRLRNVLAKIPTGMQAEIRDGYWAIFDTTDLNIEPGPQLVEIVDKRI
;
A
#
# COMPACT_ATOMS: atom_id res chain seq x y z
N MET A 1 -3.37 -26.73 23.77
CA MET A 1 -4.56 -25.88 24.04
C MET A 1 -4.49 -24.66 23.14
N CYS A 2 -5.25 -24.64 22.05
CA CYS A 2 -5.32 -23.55 21.09
C CYS A 2 -6.54 -22.68 21.43
N GLN A 3 -6.32 -21.49 22.01
CA GLN A 3 -7.41 -20.55 22.25
C GLN A 3 -7.75 -19.82 20.96
N ARG A 4 -8.86 -20.23 20.33
CA ARG A 4 -9.51 -19.49 19.24
C ARG A 4 -9.95 -18.13 19.80
N ARG A 5 -9.25 -17.05 19.41
CA ARG A 5 -9.73 -15.69 19.64
C ARG A 5 -10.94 -15.47 18.72
N ARG A 6 -12.12 -15.26 19.31
CA ARG A 6 -13.30 -14.81 18.57
C ARG A 6 -13.00 -13.43 17.99
N ALA A 7 -13.09 -13.29 16.67
CA ALA A 7 -13.20 -11.99 16.05
C ALA A 7 -14.44 -11.30 16.61
N LYS A 8 -14.27 -10.15 17.27
CA LYS A 8 -15.40 -9.30 17.63
C LYS A 8 -15.89 -8.66 16.33
N SER A 9 -17.11 -9.01 15.94
CA SER A 9 -17.84 -8.25 14.92
C SER A 9 -18.05 -6.84 15.48
N ILE A 10 -17.35 -5.86 14.89
CA ILE A 10 -17.65 -4.44 15.11
C ILE A 10 -18.92 -4.19 14.30
N ALA A 11 -19.99 -3.83 15.00
CA ALA A 11 -21.22 -3.39 14.34
C ALA A 11 -20.93 -2.07 13.62
N VAL A 12 -20.69 -2.17 12.32
CA VAL A 12 -20.61 -1.02 11.41
C VAL A 12 -22.03 -0.43 11.37
N GLY A 13 -22.17 0.85 11.71
CA GLY A 13 -23.43 1.58 11.61
C GLY A 13 -23.98 1.59 10.18
N PRO A 14 -25.21 2.08 9.93
CA PRO A 14 -25.74 2.16 8.58
C PRO A 14 -24.77 2.96 7.70
N LYS A 15 -24.28 2.29 6.66
CA LYS A 15 -23.29 2.85 5.74
C LYS A 15 -23.89 4.06 5.02
N PRO A 16 -23.13 5.16 4.81
CA PRO A 16 -23.59 6.23 3.93
C PRO A 16 -23.91 5.68 2.53
N THR A 17 -24.72 6.43 1.78
CA THR A 17 -25.09 6.16 0.39
C THR A 17 -23.90 5.69 -0.45
N PRO A 18 -24.10 4.80 -1.46
CA PRO A 18 -23.01 4.24 -2.25
C PRO A 18 -22.06 5.34 -2.70
N SER A 19 -20.78 5.14 -2.40
CA SER A 19 -19.75 6.11 -2.74
C SER A 19 -19.58 6.11 -4.26
N ALA A 20 -19.14 7.23 -4.84
CA ALA A 20 -18.83 7.30 -6.27
C ALA A 20 -17.77 6.27 -6.73
N LEU A 21 -17.08 5.62 -5.79
CA LEU A 21 -16.09 4.58 -6.04
C LEU A 21 -16.71 3.18 -6.18
N ASP A 22 -17.96 2.97 -5.78
CA ASP A 22 -18.62 1.66 -5.86
C ASP A 22 -18.86 1.21 -7.31
N GLU A 23 -18.89 2.15 -8.25
CA GLU A 23 -18.96 1.88 -9.69
C GLU A 23 -17.58 1.63 -10.33
N ILE A 24 -16.50 1.92 -9.61
CA ILE A 24 -15.12 1.81 -10.11
C ILE A 24 -14.51 0.49 -9.64
N MET A 25 -14.16 -0.37 -10.59
CA MET A 25 -13.45 -1.61 -10.33
C MET A 25 -11.94 -1.37 -10.33
N LEU A 26 -11.29 -1.46 -9.16
CA LEU A 26 -9.84 -1.30 -9.00
C LEU A 26 -9.12 -2.65 -8.89
N ASP A 27 -8.12 -2.89 -9.73
CA ASP A 27 -7.26 -4.06 -9.58
C ASP A 27 -6.10 -3.78 -8.61
N TYR A 28 -5.56 -2.56 -8.65
CA TYR A 28 -4.41 -2.17 -7.86
C TYR A 28 -4.74 -0.96 -6.99
N LEU A 29 -4.33 -1.00 -5.72
CA LEU A 29 -4.47 0.11 -4.79
C LEU A 29 -3.11 0.48 -4.20
N PHE A 30 -2.67 1.71 -4.45
CA PHE A 30 -1.45 2.28 -3.93
C PHE A 30 -1.79 3.15 -2.73
N LEU A 31 -1.25 2.80 -1.56
CA LEU A 31 -1.47 3.54 -0.32
C LEU A 31 -0.21 4.29 0.07
N ASP A 32 -0.35 5.60 0.27
CA ASP A 32 0.73 6.48 0.72
C ASP A 32 0.18 7.54 1.67
N ALA A 33 1.08 8.13 2.44
CA ALA A 33 0.79 9.26 3.30
C ALA A 33 1.90 10.31 3.20
N SER A 34 1.52 11.57 3.36
CA SER A 34 2.49 12.68 3.42
C SER A 34 2.19 13.56 4.61
N PHE A 35 3.24 13.94 5.33
CA PHE A 35 3.12 14.74 6.55
C PHE A 35 3.15 16.22 6.21
N PHE A 36 2.11 16.94 6.62
CA PHE A 36 1.97 18.38 6.42
C PHE A 36 1.80 19.11 7.75
N ARG A 37 2.45 20.27 7.88
CA ARG A 37 2.11 21.22 8.97
C ARG A 37 0.96 22.09 8.50
N MET A 38 -0.22 21.86 9.05
CA MET A 38 -1.43 22.62 8.71
C MET A 38 -1.44 24.02 9.34
N HIS A 39 -0.77 24.19 10.49
CA HIS A 39 -0.71 25.46 11.22
C HIS A 39 0.71 25.79 11.70
N PRO A 40 1.08 27.09 11.82
CA PRO A 40 2.34 27.49 12.45
C PRO A 40 2.44 26.96 13.88
N GLY A 41 3.57 26.34 14.22
CA GLY A 41 3.82 25.78 15.55
C GLY A 41 3.16 24.43 15.83
N SER A 42 2.34 23.88 14.93
CA SER A 42 1.78 22.54 15.09
C SER A 42 2.79 21.45 14.67
N PRO A 43 2.66 20.23 15.23
CA PRO A 43 3.25 19.05 14.63
C PRO A 43 2.76 18.86 13.18
N ALA A 44 3.54 18.12 12.39
CA ALA A 44 3.09 17.69 11.07
C ALA A 44 2.15 16.48 11.23
N GLU A 45 1.06 16.48 10.49
CA GLU A 45 0.04 15.43 10.50
C GLU A 45 -0.02 14.74 9.14
N PRO A 46 -0.24 13.41 9.10
CA PRO A 46 -0.34 12.68 7.85
C PRO A 46 -1.64 12.99 7.12
N VAL A 47 -1.51 13.17 5.80
CA VAL A 47 -2.62 13.13 4.85
C VAL A 47 -2.48 11.85 4.05
N LEU A 48 -3.48 10.98 4.18
CA LEU A 48 -3.57 9.69 3.50
C LEU A 48 -4.07 9.92 2.08
N ALA A 49 -3.35 9.36 1.09
CA ALA A 49 -3.59 9.61 -0.33
C ALA A 49 -3.55 8.29 -1.12
N PRO A 50 -4.65 7.53 -1.18
CA PRO A 50 -4.78 6.36 -2.06
C PRO A 50 -4.89 6.74 -3.54
N TRP A 51 -4.22 5.94 -4.36
CA TRP A 51 -4.35 5.95 -5.82
C TRP A 51 -4.68 4.56 -6.31
N GLY A 52 -5.55 4.43 -7.30
CA GLY A 52 -5.99 3.15 -7.84
C GLY A 52 -5.63 3.01 -9.31
N ILE A 53 -5.52 1.77 -9.77
CA ILE A 53 -5.55 1.44 -11.21
C ILE A 53 -6.78 0.57 -11.45
N THR A 54 -7.61 0.98 -12.40
CA THR A 54 -8.84 0.25 -12.76
C THR A 54 -8.51 -1.06 -13.48
N THR A 55 -9.51 -1.92 -13.63
CA THR A 55 -9.44 -3.12 -14.51
C THR A 55 -9.06 -2.79 -15.95
N GLU A 56 -9.42 -1.61 -16.45
CA GLU A 56 -9.00 -1.10 -17.76
C GLU A 56 -7.55 -0.55 -17.81
N GLY A 57 -6.81 -0.61 -16.71
CA GLY A 57 -5.44 -0.09 -16.62
C GLY A 57 -5.35 1.43 -16.47
N LYS A 58 -6.44 2.14 -16.17
CA LYS A 58 -6.44 3.59 -16.01
C LYS A 58 -6.16 4.00 -14.57
N PRO A 59 -5.30 5.01 -14.34
CA PRO A 59 -5.10 5.55 -13.01
C PRO A 59 -6.30 6.38 -12.56
N VAL A 60 -6.71 6.21 -11.31
CA VAL A 60 -7.80 6.94 -10.67
C VAL A 60 -7.34 7.43 -9.31
N PHE A 61 -7.61 8.70 -9.02
CA PHE A 61 -7.44 9.23 -7.68
C PHE A 61 -8.62 8.76 -6.81
N VAL A 62 -8.30 8.03 -5.75
CA VAL A 62 -9.33 7.32 -4.99
C VAL A 62 -9.84 8.17 -3.83
N GLY A 63 -8.98 8.94 -3.19
CA GLY A 63 -9.40 9.80 -2.09
C GLY A 63 -8.25 10.51 -1.40
N LEU A 64 -8.61 11.39 -0.48
CA LEU A 64 -7.70 12.10 0.40
C LEU A 64 -8.35 12.22 1.78
N SER A 65 -7.62 11.90 2.84
CA SER A 65 -8.10 12.16 4.20
C SER A 65 -6.97 12.61 5.11
N PRO A 66 -7.16 13.66 5.93
CA PRO A 66 -6.28 13.89 7.06
C PRO A 66 -6.41 12.72 8.05
N ALA A 67 -5.33 12.44 8.77
CA ALA A 67 -5.33 11.48 9.88
C ALA A 67 -4.48 12.03 11.03
N THR A 68 -4.79 11.60 12.26
CA THR A 68 -4.03 11.99 13.45
C THR A 68 -2.71 11.23 13.58
N GLY A 69 -2.50 10.21 12.74
CA GLY A 69 -1.31 9.36 12.70
C GLY A 69 -1.46 8.24 11.68
N GLU A 70 -0.44 7.38 11.59
CA GLU A 70 -0.44 6.18 10.74
C GLU A 70 -0.65 4.90 11.57
N SER A 71 -1.56 4.96 12.54
CA SER A 71 -1.95 3.81 13.35
C SER A 71 -2.77 2.81 12.51
N THR A 72 -2.88 1.58 13.00
CA THR A 72 -3.76 0.58 12.40
C THR A 72 -5.20 1.09 12.30
N ASP A 73 -5.71 1.69 13.37
CA ASP A 73 -7.10 2.18 13.41
C ASP A 73 -7.32 3.31 12.39
N ALA A 74 -6.41 4.28 12.32
CA ALA A 74 -6.52 5.40 11.37
C ALA A 74 -6.56 4.92 9.91
N TRP A 75 -5.75 3.92 9.57
CA TRP A 75 -5.77 3.29 8.24
C TRP A 75 -7.01 2.41 8.04
N ALA A 76 -7.42 1.65 9.04
CA ALA A 76 -8.57 0.74 8.92
C ALA A 76 -9.88 1.51 8.72
N ASP A 77 -10.07 2.61 9.45
CA ASP A 77 -11.21 3.51 9.29
C ASP A 77 -11.26 4.06 7.86
N PHE A 78 -10.14 4.59 7.38
CA PHE A 78 -10.04 5.14 6.03
C PHE A 78 -10.31 4.09 4.93
N LEU A 79 -9.75 2.88 5.05
CA LEU A 79 -9.91 1.83 4.04
C LEU A 79 -11.33 1.23 4.04
N THR A 80 -11.97 1.15 5.21
CA THR A 80 -13.34 0.61 5.32
C THR A 80 -14.35 1.48 4.55
N ASP A 81 -14.13 2.79 4.54
CA ASP A 81 -14.98 3.75 3.84
C ASP A 81 -14.71 3.78 2.32
N LEU A 82 -13.60 3.21 1.87
CA LEU A 82 -13.12 3.37 0.50
C LEU A 82 -13.82 2.47 -0.52
N TRP A 83 -13.82 1.16 -0.26
CA TRP A 83 -14.31 0.18 -1.23
C TRP A 83 -14.58 -1.18 -0.58
N GLU A 84 -15.78 -1.74 -0.76
CA GLU A 84 -16.16 -2.99 -0.07
C GLU A 84 -15.53 -4.24 -0.64
N ARG A 85 -15.41 -4.31 -1.98
CA ARG A 85 -14.96 -5.54 -2.66
C ARG A 85 -13.47 -5.77 -2.46
N GLY A 86 -12.71 -4.70 -2.27
CA GLY A 86 -11.26 -4.71 -2.13
C GLY A 86 -10.54 -4.98 -3.46
N PRO A 87 -9.29 -4.51 -3.59
CA PRO A 87 -8.47 -4.70 -4.79
C PRO A 87 -7.85 -6.09 -4.86
N LEU A 88 -7.33 -6.44 -6.05
CA LEU A 88 -6.52 -7.65 -6.22
C LEU A 88 -5.15 -7.51 -5.55
N LEU A 89 -4.52 -6.34 -5.66
CA LEU A 89 -3.22 -6.05 -5.05
C LEU A 89 -3.20 -4.69 -4.35
N VAL A 90 -2.79 -4.69 -3.09
CA VAL A 90 -2.45 -3.47 -2.34
C VAL A 90 -0.94 -3.28 -2.31
N VAL A 91 -0.50 -2.10 -2.75
CA VAL A 91 0.90 -1.66 -2.75
C VAL A 91 1.09 -0.57 -1.69
N SER A 92 1.72 -0.94 -0.57
CA SER A 92 1.98 -0.05 0.56
C SER A 92 3.46 -0.02 0.94
N ASP A 93 3.84 0.91 1.81
CA ASP A 93 5.21 1.04 2.32
C ASP A 93 5.57 -0.11 3.31
N GLY A 94 6.44 0.12 4.31
CA GLY A 94 6.77 -0.88 5.32
C GLY A 94 6.08 -0.69 6.67
N ALA A 95 5.14 0.26 6.80
CA ALA A 95 4.58 0.66 8.08
C ALA A 95 3.71 -0.45 8.69
N LYS A 96 4.00 -0.84 9.93
CA LYS A 96 3.29 -1.93 10.63
C LYS A 96 1.80 -1.64 10.80
N GLY A 97 1.43 -0.40 11.10
CA GLY A 97 0.04 0.02 11.26
C GLY A 97 -0.75 -0.18 9.98
N LEU A 98 -0.22 0.32 8.86
CA LEU A 98 -0.81 0.14 7.54
C LEU A 98 -0.91 -1.33 7.13
N ILE A 99 0.14 -2.14 7.34
CA ILE A 99 0.10 -3.57 7.02
C ILE A 99 -1.03 -4.27 7.79
N ALA A 100 -1.13 -4.03 9.10
CA ALA A 100 -2.18 -4.62 9.92
C ALA A 100 -3.59 -4.18 9.47
N ALA A 101 -3.76 -2.91 9.08
CA ALA A 101 -5.03 -2.40 8.57
C ALA A 101 -5.42 -3.05 7.24
N ILE A 102 -4.47 -3.24 6.32
CA ILE A 102 -4.70 -3.94 5.05
C ILE A 102 -5.14 -5.38 5.30
N GLU A 103 -4.44 -6.11 6.17
CA GLU A 103 -4.76 -7.50 6.51
C GLU A 103 -6.15 -7.62 7.16
N GLN A 104 -6.57 -6.61 7.92
CA GLN A 104 -7.88 -6.54 8.55
C GLN A 104 -9.00 -6.22 7.55
N VAL A 105 -8.84 -5.18 6.73
CA VAL A 105 -9.90 -4.65 5.86
C VAL A 105 -9.97 -5.43 4.53
N TYR A 106 -8.83 -5.80 3.96
CA TYR A 106 -8.70 -6.49 2.69
C TYR A 106 -7.95 -7.82 2.80
N PRO A 107 -8.46 -8.80 3.60
CA PRO A 107 -7.75 -10.06 3.87
C PRO A 107 -7.52 -10.95 2.64
N LYS A 108 -8.23 -10.70 1.55
CA LYS A 108 -8.10 -11.43 0.28
C LYS A 108 -7.17 -10.76 -0.73
N ALA A 109 -6.83 -9.50 -0.51
CA ALA A 109 -5.94 -8.78 -1.41
C ALA A 109 -4.52 -9.30 -1.24
N LEU A 110 -3.79 -9.46 -2.34
CA LEU A 110 -2.35 -9.61 -2.28
C LEU A 110 -1.74 -8.31 -1.74
N ARG A 111 -0.57 -8.43 -1.12
CA ARG A 111 0.11 -7.27 -0.53
C ARG A 111 1.56 -7.23 -0.97
N GLN A 112 1.95 -6.15 -1.64
CA GLN A 112 3.31 -5.90 -2.09
C GLN A 112 3.90 -4.69 -1.39
N ARG A 113 5.18 -4.78 -1.01
CA ARG A 113 5.93 -3.63 -0.50
C ARG A 113 6.33 -2.74 -1.67
N ARG A 114 6.05 -1.45 -1.58
CA ARG A 114 6.41 -0.47 -2.60
C ARG A 114 7.93 -0.38 -2.74
N LEU A 115 8.41 -0.62 -3.96
CA LEU A 115 9.84 -0.71 -4.28
C LEU A 115 10.57 0.61 -4.01
N ILE A 116 9.99 1.75 -4.39
CA ILE A 116 10.64 3.06 -4.19
C ILE A 116 10.86 3.37 -2.70
N HIS A 117 9.94 2.99 -1.81
CA HIS A 117 10.12 3.16 -0.37
C HIS A 117 11.19 2.22 0.18
N ARG A 118 11.23 0.98 -0.30
CA ARG A 118 12.31 0.04 0.05
C ARG A 118 13.67 0.57 -0.39
N LEU A 119 13.79 1.08 -1.61
CA LEU A 119 15.02 1.69 -2.13
C LEU A 119 15.44 2.89 -1.28
N ARG A 120 14.53 3.83 -0.99
CA ARG A 120 14.83 5.00 -0.14
C ARG A 120 15.36 4.59 1.23
N ASN A 121 14.77 3.56 1.84
CA ASN A 121 15.23 3.03 3.13
C ASN A 121 16.64 2.43 3.05
N VAL A 122 16.98 1.76 1.95
CA VAL A 122 18.34 1.26 1.69
C VAL A 122 19.30 2.43 1.52
N LEU A 123 19.02 3.37 0.60
CA LEU A 123 19.89 4.50 0.30
C LEU A 123 20.16 5.41 1.50
N ALA A 124 19.19 5.55 2.41
CA ALA A 124 19.36 6.28 3.66
C ALA A 124 20.46 5.72 4.60
N LYS A 125 20.93 4.50 4.34
CA LYS A 125 22.03 3.84 5.07
C LYS A 125 23.34 3.77 4.28
N ILE A 126 23.35 4.28 3.04
CA ILE A 126 24.49 4.21 2.13
C ILE A 126 25.15 5.60 2.04
N PRO A 127 26.49 5.69 2.10
CA PRO A 127 27.21 6.95 1.85
C PRO A 127 26.86 7.55 0.49
N THR A 128 26.70 8.87 0.43
CA THR A 128 26.21 9.59 -0.77
C THR A 128 26.97 9.23 -2.06
N GLY A 129 28.30 9.07 -1.97
CA GLY A 129 29.14 8.74 -3.12
C GLY A 129 28.87 7.37 -3.75
N MET A 130 28.21 6.46 -3.03
CA MET A 130 27.89 5.10 -3.49
C MET A 130 26.41 4.92 -3.85
N GLN A 131 25.56 5.91 -3.58
CA GLN A 131 24.10 5.74 -3.73
C GLN A 131 23.67 5.51 -5.18
N ALA A 132 24.38 6.06 -6.16
CA ALA A 132 24.07 5.86 -7.58
C ALA A 132 24.23 4.38 -7.97
N GLU A 133 25.40 3.79 -7.68
CA GLU A 133 25.69 2.39 -7.95
C GLU A 133 24.69 1.45 -7.27
N ILE A 134 24.39 1.68 -5.99
CA ILE A 134 23.43 0.85 -5.24
C ILE A 134 22.01 0.99 -5.78
N ARG A 135 21.60 2.19 -6.19
CA ARG A 135 20.28 2.40 -6.82
C ARG A 135 20.16 1.64 -8.13
N ASP A 136 21.18 1.70 -8.96
CA ASP A 136 21.16 1.08 -10.29
C ASP A 136 21.16 -0.45 -10.14
N GLY A 137 21.98 -1.00 -9.24
CA GLY A 137 21.95 -2.42 -8.88
C GLY A 137 20.61 -2.87 -8.28
N TYR A 138 19.97 -2.03 -7.45
CA TYR A 138 18.64 -2.33 -6.89
C TYR A 138 17.58 -2.46 -7.98
N TRP A 139 17.57 -1.60 -8.99
CA TRP A 139 16.60 -1.69 -10.08
C TRP A 139 16.87 -2.86 -11.02
N ALA A 140 18.14 -3.21 -11.25
CA ALA A 140 18.52 -4.37 -12.05
C ALA A 140 17.96 -5.70 -11.51
N ILE A 141 17.72 -5.82 -10.20
CA ILE A 141 17.07 -6.98 -9.58
C ILE A 141 15.68 -7.23 -10.20
N PHE A 142 14.93 -6.16 -10.47
CA PHE A 142 13.55 -6.22 -10.95
C PHE A 142 13.44 -6.10 -12.48
N ASP A 143 14.55 -5.86 -13.18
CA ASP A 143 14.56 -5.86 -14.63
C ASP A 143 14.43 -7.30 -15.15
N THR A 144 13.38 -7.57 -15.91
CA THR A 144 13.08 -8.89 -16.46
C THR A 144 13.18 -8.92 -17.98
N THR A 145 13.66 -7.84 -18.60
CA THR A 145 13.70 -7.69 -20.06
C THR A 145 14.55 -8.76 -20.74
N ASP A 146 15.57 -9.25 -20.05
CA ASP A 146 16.51 -10.29 -20.51
C ASP A 146 16.02 -11.72 -20.30
N LEU A 147 14.99 -11.92 -19.46
CA LEU A 147 14.53 -13.26 -19.08
C LEU A 147 13.69 -13.96 -20.15
N ASN A 148 13.06 -13.21 -21.06
CA ASN A 148 12.16 -13.73 -22.10
C ASN A 148 11.13 -14.75 -21.57
N ILE A 149 10.60 -14.48 -20.36
CA ILE A 149 9.60 -15.30 -19.66
C ILE A 149 8.33 -14.47 -19.54
N GLU A 150 7.20 -15.09 -19.89
CA GLU A 150 5.88 -14.48 -19.73
C GLU A 150 5.56 -14.18 -18.25
N PRO A 151 4.85 -13.09 -17.95
CA PRO A 151 4.40 -12.80 -16.58
C PRO A 151 3.64 -13.98 -15.96
N GLY A 152 4.07 -14.41 -14.78
CA GLY A 152 3.45 -15.54 -14.08
C GLY A 152 4.27 -16.04 -12.89
N PRO A 153 3.83 -17.13 -12.23
CA PRO A 153 4.49 -17.67 -11.03
C PRO A 153 5.97 -18.00 -11.19
N GLN A 154 6.37 -18.47 -12.37
CA GLN A 154 7.77 -18.76 -12.68
C GLN A 154 8.63 -17.49 -12.69
N LEU A 155 8.12 -16.40 -13.27
CA LEU A 155 8.83 -15.12 -13.26
C LEU A 155 8.96 -14.59 -11.83
N VAL A 156 7.89 -14.71 -11.03
CA VAL A 156 7.90 -14.33 -9.61
C VAL A 156 8.98 -15.12 -8.85
N GLU A 157 9.06 -16.43 -9.03
CA GLU A 157 10.07 -17.26 -8.35
C GLU A 157 11.51 -16.87 -8.73
N ILE A 158 11.74 -16.49 -9.99
CA ILE A 158 13.05 -16.02 -10.46
C ILE A 158 13.40 -14.69 -9.81
N VAL A 159 12.48 -13.72 -9.82
CA VAL A 159 12.70 -12.41 -9.22
C VAL A 159 12.89 -12.53 -7.72
N ASP A 160 12.13 -13.38 -7.03
CA ASP A 160 12.25 -13.61 -5.59
C ASP A 160 13.63 -14.19 -5.21
N LYS A 161 14.27 -15.00 -6.07
CA LYS A 161 15.64 -15.50 -5.85
C LYS A 161 16.71 -14.42 -5.96
N ARG A 162 16.40 -13.26 -6.56
CA ARG A 162 17.35 -12.12 -6.69
C ARG A 162 17.32 -11.19 -5.46
N ILE A 163 16.35 -11.36 -4.56
CA ILE A 163 16.04 -10.46 -3.42
C ILE A 163 16.56 -11.03 -2.11
#